data_AF-A0A096AL42-F1
#
_entry.id   AF-A0A096AL42-F1
#
_cell.length_a   1.000
_cell.length_b   1.000
_cell.length_c   1.000
_cell.angle_alpha   90.00
_cell.angle_beta   90.00
_cell.angle_gamma   90.00
#
_symmetry.space_group_name_H-M   'P 1'
#
loop_
_entity.id
_entity.type
_entity.pdbx_description
1 polymer ?
#
loop_
_entity_poly.entity_id
_entity_poly.type
_entity_poly.pdbx_seq_one_letter_code
_entity_poly.pdbx_strand_id
1 'polypeptide(L)'
;MKDRMIEHAFYLYEQQGDKCIHEINRIQRQAEYLTDINQKRLIDKITAKLENKISISPEEILIERERKGKVLHFIQWIKKLVINELGIDDWKLWRDKNLYGENASTLSKRYKLDKKDVYKNNKKTYRLIRNAIPLYSKEFGDIKEYLQN
;
A
#
# COMPACT_ATOMS: atom_id res chain seq x y z
N MET A 1 -1.53 -14.43 7.99
CA MET A 1 -1.36 -13.93 9.39
C MET A 1 -2.71 -13.60 10.04
N LYS A 2 -3.73 -13.11 9.30
CA LYS A 2 -5.09 -12.96 9.83
C LYS A 2 -5.76 -14.30 10.17
N ASP A 3 -5.57 -15.30 9.32
CA ASP A 3 -6.25 -16.61 9.47
C ASP A 3 -5.82 -17.36 10.75
N ARG A 4 -4.54 -17.26 11.14
CA ARG A 4 -4.03 -17.88 12.38
C ARG A 4 -4.57 -17.25 13.67
N MET A 5 -4.95 -15.96 13.66
CA MET A 5 -5.54 -15.33 14.85
C MET A 5 -6.99 -15.75 15.04
N ILE A 6 -7.72 -15.94 13.94
CA ILE A 6 -9.11 -16.40 13.96
C ILE A 6 -9.16 -17.88 14.40
N GLU A 7 -8.29 -18.73 13.84
CA GLU A 7 -8.16 -20.15 14.25
C GLU A 7 -7.80 -20.30 15.73
N HIS A 8 -6.87 -19.48 16.24
CA HIS A 8 -6.46 -19.53 17.65
C HIS A 8 -7.53 -18.98 18.61
N ALA A 9 -8.37 -18.04 18.14
CA ALA A 9 -9.53 -17.56 18.89
C ALA A 9 -10.65 -18.60 18.94
N PHE A 10 -10.94 -19.28 17.82
CA PHE A 10 -11.90 -20.39 17.82
C PHE A 10 -11.49 -21.51 18.78
N TYR A 11 -10.21 -21.90 18.78
CA TYR A 11 -9.67 -22.92 19.66
C TYR A 11 -9.73 -22.55 21.16
N LEU A 12 -9.54 -21.27 21.52
CA LEU A 12 -9.59 -20.81 22.92
C LEU A 12 -11.01 -20.73 23.50
N TYR A 13 -12.03 -20.64 22.66
CA TYR A 13 -13.40 -20.34 23.09
C TYR A 13 -14.45 -21.38 22.66
N GLU A 14 -14.02 -22.49 22.04
CA GLU A 14 -14.87 -23.62 21.61
C GLU A 14 -15.70 -24.21 22.75
N GLN A 15 -15.24 -24.11 24.01
CA GLN A 15 -15.94 -24.62 25.19
C GLN A 15 -17.00 -23.67 25.79
N GLN A 16 -17.19 -22.45 25.26
CA GLN A 16 -18.11 -21.45 25.84
C GLN A 16 -19.41 -21.20 25.05
N GLY A 17 -19.68 -21.99 23.99
CA GLY A 17 -20.92 -21.89 23.20
C GLY A 17 -21.19 -20.49 22.67
N ASP A 18 -22.42 -20.00 22.72
CA ASP A 18 -22.84 -18.72 22.12
C ASP A 18 -22.11 -17.47 22.68
N LYS A 19 -21.52 -17.54 23.87
CA LYS A 19 -20.72 -16.44 24.44
C LYS A 19 -19.41 -16.21 23.68
N CYS A 20 -18.88 -17.27 23.04
CA CYS A 20 -17.69 -17.24 22.20
C CYS A 20 -17.84 -16.27 21.02
N ILE A 21 -18.99 -16.32 20.34
CA ILE A 21 -19.27 -15.50 19.16
C ILE A 21 -19.31 -14.01 19.51
N HIS A 22 -19.86 -13.64 20.67
CA HIS A 22 -19.87 -12.26 21.13
C HIS A 22 -18.47 -11.74 21.43
N GLU A 23 -17.62 -12.55 22.04
CA GLU A 23 -16.26 -12.14 22.41
C GLU A 23 -15.32 -12.10 21.19
N ILE A 24 -15.46 -13.05 20.25
CA ILE A 24 -14.79 -13.01 18.95
C ILE A 24 -15.17 -11.73 18.19
N ASN A 25 -16.47 -11.42 18.10
CA ASN A 25 -16.94 -10.19 17.45
C ASN A 25 -16.47 -8.91 18.15
N ARG A 26 -16.28 -8.95 19.48
CA ARG A 26 -15.74 -7.81 20.24
C ARG A 26 -14.25 -7.62 19.96
N ILE A 27 -13.48 -8.71 19.97
CA ILE A 27 -12.04 -8.70 19.66
C ILE A 27 -11.81 -8.23 18.22
N GLN A 28 -12.62 -8.72 17.28
CA GLN A 28 -12.55 -8.32 15.88
C GLN A 28 -12.89 -6.84 15.67
N ARG A 29 -13.95 -6.33 16.30
CA ARG A 29 -14.28 -4.88 16.29
C ARG A 29 -13.19 -4.03 16.93
N GLN A 30 -12.59 -4.48 18.03
CA GLN A 30 -11.44 -3.79 18.64
C GLN A 30 -10.23 -3.80 17.70
N ALA A 31 -9.94 -4.91 17.03
CA ALA A 31 -8.85 -5.01 16.08
C ALA A 31 -9.07 -4.13 14.84
N GLU A 32 -10.30 -4.07 14.33
CA GLU A 32 -10.69 -3.16 13.23
C GLU A 32 -10.56 -1.70 13.66
N TYR A 33 -11.04 -1.34 14.84
CA TYR A 33 -10.89 0.01 15.42
C TYR A 33 -9.42 0.41 15.64
N LEU A 34 -8.59 -0.51 16.14
CA LEU A 34 -7.15 -0.30 16.30
C LEU A 34 -6.44 -0.17 14.95
N THR A 35 -6.88 -0.90 13.93
CA THR A 35 -6.35 -0.79 12.57
C THR A 35 -6.69 0.57 11.97
N ASP A 36 -7.92 1.05 12.18
CA ASP A 36 -8.38 2.38 11.75
C ASP A 36 -7.64 3.52 12.47
N ILE A 37 -7.43 3.40 13.78
CA ILE A 37 -6.63 4.38 14.55
C ILE A 37 -5.18 4.39 14.08
N ASN A 38 -4.58 3.22 13.84
CA ASN A 38 -3.19 3.13 13.40
C ASN A 38 -3.04 3.67 11.97
N GLN A 39 -4.03 3.48 11.10
CA GLN A 39 -4.08 4.10 9.78
C GLN A 39 -4.25 5.62 9.87
N LYS A 40 -5.14 6.12 10.75
CA LYS A 40 -5.28 7.56 11.02
C LYS A 40 -3.99 8.18 11.56
N ARG A 41 -3.33 7.54 12.52
CA ARG A 41 -2.03 8.00 13.04
C ARG A 41 -0.91 7.96 12.00
N LEU A 42 -0.96 7.02 11.05
CA LEU A 42 -0.04 6.98 9.91
C LEU A 42 -0.30 8.18 8.98
N ILE A 43 -1.56 8.48 8.71
CA ILE A 43 -1.98 9.67 7.95
C ILE A 43 -1.55 10.94 8.68
N ASP A 44 -1.79 11.06 9.98
CA ASP A 44 -1.39 12.23 10.78
C ASP A 44 0.13 12.41 10.82
N LYS A 45 0.91 11.32 10.93
CA LYS A 45 2.38 11.39 10.86
C LYS A 45 2.91 11.76 9.49
N ILE A 46 2.25 11.33 8.42
CA ILE A 46 2.60 11.72 7.05
C ILE A 46 2.21 13.19 6.84
N THR A 47 1.05 13.61 7.33
CA THR A 47 0.51 14.97 7.23
C THR A 47 1.33 15.96 8.04
N ALA A 48 1.66 15.66 9.30
CA ALA A 48 2.53 16.49 10.14
C ALA A 48 3.99 16.55 9.66
N LYS A 49 4.46 15.55 8.88
CA LYS A 49 5.75 15.62 8.19
C LYS A 49 5.71 16.52 6.94
N LEU A 50 4.52 16.73 6.38
CA LEU A 50 4.28 17.57 5.21
C LEU A 50 3.91 19.01 5.62
N GLU A 51 3.33 19.19 6.81
CA GLU A 51 2.93 20.49 7.36
C GLU A 51 4.05 21.14 8.17
N ASN A 52 4.92 21.89 7.49
CA ASN A 52 5.47 23.10 8.07
C ASN A 52 4.83 24.29 7.38
N LYS A 53 3.84 24.88 8.06
CA LYS A 53 3.07 26.10 7.73
C LYS A 53 2.24 26.01 6.45
N ILE A 54 0.91 26.18 6.57
CA ILE A 54 0.04 27.04 5.75
C ILE A 54 -1.42 26.80 6.23
N SER A 55 -2.21 27.86 6.38
CA SER A 55 -3.67 27.76 6.54
C SER A 55 -4.28 27.37 5.18
N ILE A 56 -4.60 26.09 5.01
CA ILE A 56 -5.09 25.53 3.75
C ILE A 56 -6.60 25.80 3.66
N SER A 57 -7.09 26.34 2.53
CA SER A 57 -8.52 26.58 2.33
C SER A 57 -9.30 25.26 2.15
N PRO A 58 -10.62 25.23 2.39
CA PRO A 58 -11.45 24.05 2.11
C PRO A 58 -11.30 23.52 0.67
N GLU A 59 -11.13 24.41 -0.31
CA GLU A 59 -10.90 24.07 -1.71
C GLU A 59 -9.54 23.40 -1.91
N GLU A 60 -8.49 23.90 -1.28
CA GLU A 60 -7.16 23.30 -1.33
C GLU A 60 -7.15 21.91 -0.68
N ILE A 61 -7.91 21.69 0.41
CA ILE A 61 -8.11 20.36 1.01
C ILE A 61 -8.79 19.39 0.02
N LEU A 62 -9.79 19.87 -0.73
CA LEU A 62 -10.47 19.06 -1.74
C LEU A 62 -9.53 18.69 -2.89
N ILE A 63 -8.77 19.67 -3.40
CA ILE A 63 -7.76 19.46 -4.44
C ILE A 63 -6.72 18.42 -3.99
N GLU A 64 -6.23 18.54 -2.75
CA GLU A 64 -5.25 17.59 -2.21
C GLU A 64 -5.83 16.18 -2.06
N ARG A 65 -7.12 16.06 -1.68
CA ARG A 65 -7.82 14.78 -1.60
C ARG A 65 -7.97 14.12 -2.97
N GLU A 66 -8.35 14.88 -3.99
CA GLU A 66 -8.45 14.39 -5.37
C GLU A 66 -7.09 13.92 -5.89
N ARG A 67 -6.04 14.73 -5.65
CA ARG A 67 -4.67 14.40 -6.00
C ARG A 67 -4.21 13.09 -5.34
N LYS A 68 -4.41 12.95 -4.02
CA LYS A 68 -4.11 11.70 -3.29
C LYS A 68 -4.88 10.51 -3.86
N GLY A 69 -6.16 10.70 -4.22
CA GLY A 69 -6.99 9.69 -4.86
C GLY A 69 -6.44 9.22 -6.21
N LYS A 70 -6.02 10.15 -7.06
CA LYS A 70 -5.42 9.86 -8.38
C LYS A 70 -4.09 9.12 -8.27
N VAL A 71 -3.23 9.52 -7.34
CA VAL A 71 -1.96 8.82 -7.07
C VAL A 71 -2.22 7.40 -6.57
N LEU A 72 -3.19 7.21 -5.67
CA LEU A 72 -3.56 5.89 -5.18
C LEU A 72 -4.13 5.00 -6.29
N HIS A 73 -4.99 5.56 -7.14
CA HIS A 73 -5.49 4.85 -8.33
C HIS A 73 -4.34 4.39 -9.24
N PHE A 74 -3.40 5.28 -9.54
CA PHE A 74 -2.23 4.95 -10.37
C PHE A 74 -1.39 3.83 -9.76
N ILE A 75 -1.13 3.87 -8.45
CA ILE A 75 -0.38 2.81 -7.74
C ILE A 75 -1.13 1.47 -7.80
N GLN A 76 -2.45 1.47 -7.60
CA GLN A 76 -3.26 0.25 -7.69
C GLN A 76 -3.31 -0.31 -9.11
N TRP A 77 -3.32 0.57 -10.12
CA TRP A 77 -3.26 0.17 -11.52
C TRP A 77 -1.91 -0.47 -11.85
N ILE A 78 -0.78 0.16 -11.45
CA ILE A 78 0.56 -0.44 -11.60
C ILE A 78 0.61 -1.80 -10.91
N LYS A 79 0.09 -1.89 -9.68
CA LYS A 79 0.05 -3.16 -8.94
C LYS A 79 -0.63 -4.25 -9.74
N LYS A 80 -1.82 -3.99 -10.28
CA LYS A 80 -2.55 -4.96 -11.11
C LYS A 80 -1.75 -5.35 -12.35
N LEU A 81 -1.21 -4.37 -13.08
CA LEU A 81 -0.39 -4.60 -14.27
C LEU A 81 0.80 -5.51 -13.98
N VAL A 82 1.60 -5.18 -12.95
CA VAL A 82 2.81 -5.94 -12.62
C VAL A 82 2.48 -7.34 -12.13
N ILE A 83 1.43 -7.49 -11.30
CA ILE A 83 1.00 -8.80 -10.82
C ILE A 83 0.56 -9.69 -11.99
N ASN A 84 -0.20 -9.13 -12.95
CA ASN A 84 -0.71 -9.90 -14.08
C ASN A 84 0.40 -10.34 -15.05
N GLU A 85 1.37 -9.48 -15.32
CA GLU A 85 2.41 -9.74 -16.33
C GLU A 85 3.64 -10.45 -15.78
N LEU A 86 4.04 -10.14 -14.54
CA LEU A 86 5.31 -10.58 -13.95
C LEU A 86 5.12 -11.41 -12.68
N GLY A 87 3.99 -11.24 -12.00
CA GLY A 87 3.68 -11.94 -10.77
C GLY A 87 3.85 -11.10 -9.50
N ILE A 88 3.41 -11.67 -8.39
CA ILE A 88 3.31 -10.95 -7.11
C ILE A 88 4.68 -10.56 -6.52
N ASP A 89 5.71 -11.35 -6.75
CA ASP A 89 7.02 -11.11 -6.14
C ASP A 89 7.78 -9.98 -6.84
N ASP A 90 7.63 -9.83 -8.17
CA ASP A 90 8.13 -8.68 -8.91
C ASP A 90 7.44 -7.38 -8.46
N TRP A 91 6.14 -7.42 -8.17
CA TRP A 91 5.43 -6.29 -7.57
C TRP A 91 5.98 -5.93 -6.19
N LYS A 92 6.12 -6.90 -5.29
CA LYS A 92 6.63 -6.67 -3.93
C LYS A 92 8.04 -6.07 -3.95
N LEU A 93 8.92 -6.61 -4.80
CA LEU A 93 10.29 -6.12 -4.94
C LEU A 93 10.34 -4.69 -5.48
N TRP A 94 9.53 -4.39 -6.50
CA TRP A 94 9.44 -3.03 -7.06
C TRP A 94 8.85 -2.03 -6.07
N ARG A 95 7.77 -2.42 -5.36
CA ARG A 95 7.12 -1.60 -4.32
C ARG A 95 8.12 -1.24 -3.22
N ASP A 96 8.80 -2.24 -2.65
CA ASP A 96 9.73 -2.00 -1.55
C ASP A 96 10.88 -1.09 -1.99
N LYS A 97 11.33 -1.23 -3.24
CA LYS A 97 12.38 -0.38 -3.81
C LYS A 97 11.92 1.07 -4.03
N ASN A 98 10.77 1.27 -4.68
CA ASN A 98 10.38 2.58 -5.23
C ASN A 98 9.38 3.33 -4.36
N LEU A 99 8.51 2.64 -3.62
CA LEU A 99 7.52 3.27 -2.74
C LEU A 99 8.04 3.38 -1.30
N TYR A 100 8.77 2.37 -0.81
CA TYR A 100 9.34 2.39 0.55
C TYR A 100 10.80 2.85 0.59
N GLY A 101 11.43 3.07 -0.57
CA GLY A 101 12.78 3.63 -0.65
C GLY A 101 13.88 2.67 -0.19
N GLU A 102 13.62 1.36 -0.14
CA GLU A 102 14.62 0.41 0.34
C GLU A 102 15.84 0.31 -0.60
N ASN A 103 17.03 0.14 -0.02
CA ASN A 103 18.24 -0.04 -0.83
C ASN A 103 18.38 -1.49 -1.33
N ALA A 104 19.17 -1.69 -2.39
CA ALA A 104 19.33 -3.01 -3.01
C ALA A 104 19.97 -4.05 -2.08
N SER A 105 20.74 -3.62 -1.07
CA SER A 105 21.38 -4.50 -0.09
C SER A 105 20.36 -5.08 0.92
N THR A 106 19.39 -4.26 1.35
CA THR A 106 18.29 -4.71 2.20
C THR A 106 17.40 -5.67 1.44
N LEU A 107 17.08 -5.35 0.18
CA LEU A 107 16.24 -6.17 -0.67
C LEU A 107 16.90 -7.51 -1.03
N SER A 108 18.20 -7.51 -1.35
CA SER A 108 18.93 -8.75 -1.67
C SER A 108 18.84 -9.76 -0.52
N LYS A 109 19.00 -9.28 0.72
CA LYS A 109 18.88 -10.12 1.93
C LYS A 109 17.44 -10.60 2.15
N ARG A 110 16.45 -9.71 2.05
CA ARG A 110 15.03 -10.03 2.30
C ARG A 110 14.47 -11.04 1.31
N TYR A 111 14.77 -10.85 0.03
CA TYR A 111 14.24 -11.67 -1.06
C TYR A 111 15.16 -12.83 -1.43
N LYS A 112 16.32 -12.99 -0.75
CA LYS A 112 17.34 -14.01 -1.03
C LYS A 112 17.78 -14.01 -2.51
N LEU A 113 17.94 -12.81 -3.06
CA LEU A 113 18.38 -12.58 -4.44
C LEU A 113 19.76 -11.93 -4.45
N ASP A 114 20.52 -12.12 -5.50
CA ASP A 114 21.72 -11.32 -5.72
C ASP A 114 21.35 -9.86 -6.00
N LYS A 115 22.22 -8.94 -5.60
CA LYS A 115 22.03 -7.51 -5.88
C LYS A 115 21.80 -7.25 -7.37
N LYS A 116 22.52 -7.97 -8.24
CA LYS A 116 22.36 -7.87 -9.70
C LYS A 116 20.94 -8.22 -10.14
N ASP A 117 20.34 -9.26 -9.56
CA ASP A 117 18.97 -9.66 -9.86
C ASP A 117 17.94 -8.67 -9.33
N VAL A 118 18.19 -8.07 -8.16
CA VAL A 118 17.35 -6.97 -7.65
C VAL A 118 17.29 -5.82 -8.65
N TYR A 119 18.41 -5.40 -9.21
CA TYR A 119 18.45 -4.35 -10.24
C TYR A 119 17.80 -4.79 -11.55
N LYS A 120 18.07 -6.03 -11.99
CA LYS A 120 17.52 -6.60 -13.22
C LYS A 120 15.99 -6.67 -13.17
N ASN A 121 15.42 -7.19 -12.09
CA ASN A 121 13.99 -7.31 -11.89
C ASN A 121 13.33 -5.93 -11.80
N ASN A 122 13.90 -5.01 -11.02
CA ASN A 122 13.39 -3.64 -10.97
C ASN A 122 13.41 -2.94 -12.34
N LYS A 123 14.46 -3.15 -13.14
CA LYS A 123 14.56 -2.59 -14.51
C LYS A 123 13.52 -3.20 -15.45
N LYS A 124 13.24 -4.50 -15.32
CA LYS A 124 12.17 -5.19 -16.06
C LYS A 124 10.81 -4.59 -15.73
N THR A 125 10.47 -4.47 -14.45
CA THR A 125 9.22 -3.88 -13.99
C THR A 125 9.09 -2.41 -14.41
N TYR A 126 10.17 -1.63 -14.31
CA TYR A 126 10.19 -0.25 -14.77
C TYR A 126 9.89 -0.12 -16.27
N ARG A 127 10.46 -0.99 -17.12
CA ARG A 127 10.18 -1.00 -18.56
C ARG A 127 8.72 -1.32 -18.84
N LEU A 128 8.16 -2.31 -18.16
CA LEU A 128 6.74 -2.66 -18.29
C LEU A 128 5.85 -1.45 -17.97
N ILE A 129 6.06 -0.83 -16.80
CA ILE A 129 5.29 0.34 -16.38
C ILE A 129 5.44 1.47 -17.39
N ARG A 130 6.67 1.79 -17.79
CA ARG A 130 6.97 2.87 -18.74
C ARG A 130 6.24 2.70 -20.07
N ASN A 131 6.19 1.48 -20.60
CA ASN A 131 5.50 1.18 -21.85
C ASN A 131 3.98 1.29 -21.73
N ALA A 132 3.44 1.09 -20.53
CA ALA A 132 2.00 1.13 -20.27
C ALA A 132 1.49 2.52 -19.85
N ILE A 133 2.38 3.47 -19.48
CA ILE A 133 2.01 4.85 -19.11
C ILE A 133 1.14 5.54 -20.18
N PRO A 134 1.46 5.50 -21.50
CA PRO A 134 0.62 6.17 -22.50
C PRO A 134 -0.83 5.68 -22.51
N LEU A 135 -1.05 4.39 -22.26
CA LEU A 135 -2.39 3.81 -22.15
C LEU A 135 -3.11 4.35 -20.90
N TYR A 136 -2.43 4.34 -19.76
CA TYR A 136 -2.98 4.90 -18.52
C TYR A 136 -3.36 6.38 -18.69
N SER A 137 -2.47 7.20 -19.27
CA SER A 137 -2.71 8.63 -19.45
C SER A 137 -3.91 8.90 -20.37
N LYS A 138 -4.12 8.05 -21.39
CA LYS A 138 -5.28 8.15 -22.29
C LYS A 138 -6.61 7.85 -21.58
N GLU A 139 -6.61 6.90 -20.64
CA GLU A 139 -7.83 6.47 -19.94
C GLU A 139 -8.15 7.29 -18.69
N PHE A 140 -7.13 7.75 -17.96
CA PHE A 140 -7.29 8.31 -16.60
C PHE A 140 -6.73 9.73 -16.42
N GLY A 141 -6.12 10.29 -17.46
CA GLY A 141 -5.39 11.56 -17.44
C GLY A 141 -3.90 11.40 -17.09
N ASP A 142 -3.08 12.40 -17.45
CA ASP A 142 -1.64 12.34 -17.22
C ASP A 142 -1.30 12.46 -15.72
N ILE A 143 -0.76 11.39 -15.15
CA ILE A 143 -0.34 11.37 -13.74
C ILE A 143 0.74 12.40 -13.44
N LYS A 144 1.54 12.82 -14.43
CA LYS A 144 2.60 13.83 -14.22
C LYS A 144 2.04 15.18 -13.83
N GLU A 145 0.91 15.58 -14.40
CA GLU A 145 0.24 16.84 -14.06
C GLU A 145 -0.16 16.86 -12.57
N TYR A 146 -0.59 15.72 -12.03
CA TYR A 146 -0.95 15.56 -10.62
C TYR A 146 0.27 15.42 -9.68
N LEU A 147 1.46 15.12 -10.21
CA LEU A 147 2.69 15.02 -9.42
C LEU A 147 3.47 16.33 -9.39
N GLN A 148 3.26 17.23 -10.35
CA GLN A 148 3.97 18.52 -10.48
C GLN A 148 3.30 19.70 -9.75
N ASN A 149 1.99 19.61 -9.51
CA ASN A 149 1.28 20.52 -8.60
C ASN A 149 1.46 20.09 -7.15
#